data_AF-A0A968SLW9-F1
#
_entry.id   AF-A0A968SLW9-F1
#
_cell.length_a   1.000
_cell.length_b   1.000
_cell.length_c   1.000
_cell.angle_alpha   90.00
_cell.angle_beta   90.00
_cell.angle_gamma   90.00
#
_symmetry.space_group_name_H-M   'P 1'
#
loop_
_entity.id
_entity.type
_entity.pdbx_description
1 polymer ?
#
loop_
_entity_poly.entity_id
_entity_poly.type
_entity_poly.pdbx_seq_one_letter_code
_entity_poly.pdbx_strand_id
1 'polypeptide(L)'
;RYPQIFSLDGENFRLGYMVDYLVNDLRFPFGEATPTSLDNQQLPAAKVFQAVLEGLGDIWANRIILDGINLGDVWQHSQLAGETPAAKLVPFHKLSQWLTYSLLEPLQELGIEITHLEEMTGLPEYRNGGLCLDLGLLQPKYPEILTKTYTPESEVVVEWRALTVILLDHIAITLRQQLNLSTTDLPLVKVLEGGTWAAGRKIAAELRPGGIPPLKIQSDGTVF
;
A
#
# COMPACT_ATOMS: atom_id res chain seq x y z
N ARG A 1 -13.27 -18.47 -7.01
CA ARG A 1 -14.63 -17.92 -7.24
C ARG A 1 -14.43 -16.49 -7.70
N TYR A 2 -14.99 -16.03 -8.82
CA TYR A 2 -14.77 -14.65 -9.25
C TYR A 2 -15.39 -13.68 -8.22
N PRO A 3 -14.69 -12.60 -7.84
CA PRO A 3 -15.19 -11.64 -6.87
C PRO A 3 -16.49 -11.01 -7.37
N GLN A 4 -17.53 -11.02 -6.53
CA GLN A 4 -18.84 -10.46 -6.91
C GLN A 4 -18.77 -8.95 -7.16
N ILE A 5 -17.77 -8.26 -6.62
CA ILE A 5 -17.45 -6.86 -6.90
C ILE A 5 -17.25 -6.54 -8.38
N PHE A 6 -16.87 -7.54 -9.19
CA PHE A 6 -16.73 -7.37 -10.64
C PHE A 6 -17.95 -7.78 -11.42
N SER A 7 -19.14 -7.92 -10.82
CA SER A 7 -20.37 -8.31 -11.51
C SER A 7 -21.62 -7.68 -10.90
N LEU A 8 -22.56 -7.24 -11.74
CA LEU A 8 -23.86 -6.72 -11.28
C LEU A 8 -24.95 -7.80 -11.24
N ASP A 9 -24.82 -8.83 -12.08
CA ASP A 9 -25.81 -9.90 -12.29
C ASP A 9 -25.30 -11.27 -11.81
N GLY A 10 -24.04 -11.36 -11.38
CA GLY A 10 -23.38 -12.61 -11.00
C GLY A 10 -22.94 -13.47 -12.19
N GLU A 11 -23.16 -13.02 -13.42
CA GLU A 11 -22.89 -13.77 -14.66
C GLU A 11 -21.84 -13.07 -15.53
N ASN A 12 -21.92 -11.75 -15.67
CA ASN A 12 -21.01 -10.94 -16.46
C ASN A 12 -19.98 -10.27 -15.56
N PHE A 13 -18.69 -10.55 -15.82
CA PHE A 13 -17.59 -10.03 -15.02
C PHE A 13 -16.75 -9.00 -15.81
N ARG A 14 -16.64 -7.77 -15.29
CA ARG A 14 -15.69 -6.75 -15.80
C ARG A 14 -15.12 -5.92 -14.66
N LEU A 15 -13.85 -5.53 -14.80
CA LEU A 15 -13.17 -4.68 -13.81
C LEU A 15 -13.92 -3.37 -13.53
N GLY A 16 -14.55 -2.78 -14.56
CA GLY A 16 -15.31 -1.55 -14.41
C GLY A 16 -16.48 -1.64 -13.41
N TYR A 17 -17.03 -2.84 -13.18
CA TYR A 17 -18.11 -3.03 -12.19
C TYR A 17 -17.64 -2.80 -10.74
N MET A 18 -16.33 -2.72 -10.48
CA MET A 18 -15.82 -2.29 -9.19
C MET A 18 -16.22 -0.84 -8.85
N VAL A 19 -16.27 0.06 -9.85
CA VAL A 19 -16.72 1.44 -9.65
C VAL A 19 -18.22 1.42 -9.32
N ASP A 20 -19.00 0.66 -10.07
CA ASP A 20 -20.42 0.47 -9.80
C ASP A 20 -20.65 -0.09 -8.38
N TYR A 21 -19.86 -1.07 -7.94
CA TYR A 21 -19.91 -1.59 -6.57
C TYR A 21 -19.61 -0.52 -5.51
N LEU A 22 -18.50 0.22 -5.68
CA LEU A 22 -18.09 1.27 -4.74
C LEU A 22 -19.13 2.39 -4.62
N VAL A 23 -19.81 2.72 -5.73
CA VAL A 23 -20.82 3.78 -5.80
C VAL A 23 -22.21 3.29 -5.39
N ASN A 24 -22.59 2.05 -5.69
CA ASN A 24 -23.91 1.49 -5.34
C ASN A 24 -23.97 1.06 -3.86
N ASP A 25 -22.85 0.69 -3.22
CA ASP A 25 -22.82 0.53 -1.76
C ASP A 25 -22.99 1.87 -1.03
N LEU A 26 -22.78 3.01 -1.72
CA LEU A 26 -23.15 4.35 -1.26
C LEU A 26 -24.61 4.73 -1.65
N ARG A 27 -25.26 3.98 -2.55
CA ARG A 27 -26.61 4.24 -3.06
C ARG A 27 -27.38 2.94 -3.35
N PHE A 28 -28.18 2.57 -2.36
CA PHE A 28 -29.35 1.67 -2.40
C PHE A 28 -29.12 0.17 -2.69
N PRO A 29 -29.78 -0.73 -1.93
CA PRO A 29 -29.85 -2.14 -2.28
C PRO A 29 -30.69 -2.30 -3.56
N PHE A 30 -30.10 -2.89 -4.60
CA PHE A 30 -30.71 -3.41 -5.84
C PHE A 30 -32.13 -2.91 -6.17
N GLY A 31 -32.27 -1.91 -7.05
CA GLY A 31 -33.56 -1.64 -7.69
C GLY A 31 -33.88 -0.21 -8.17
N GLU A 32 -33.08 0.80 -7.84
CA GLU A 32 -33.34 2.17 -8.28
C GLU A 32 -32.32 2.69 -9.30
N ALA A 33 -32.77 3.63 -10.15
CA ALA A 33 -32.01 4.16 -11.27
C ALA A 33 -30.71 4.83 -10.81
N THR A 34 -29.62 4.56 -11.54
CA THR A 34 -28.33 5.21 -11.34
C THR A 34 -28.50 6.72 -11.37
N PRO A 35 -28.03 7.46 -10.36
CA PRO A 35 -28.16 8.91 -10.35
C PRO A 35 -27.40 9.54 -11.52
N THR A 36 -27.95 10.63 -12.04
CA THR A 36 -27.40 11.38 -13.18
C THR A 36 -26.13 12.18 -12.85
N SER A 37 -25.73 12.29 -11.58
CA SER A 37 -24.45 12.86 -11.15
C SER A 37 -23.92 12.18 -9.87
N LEU A 38 -22.59 11.98 -9.84
CA LEU A 38 -21.85 11.49 -8.68
C LEU A 38 -21.24 12.63 -7.83
N ASP A 39 -21.50 13.89 -8.20
CA ASP A 39 -20.94 15.06 -7.52
C ASP A 39 -21.28 15.07 -6.02
N ASN A 40 -20.28 15.40 -5.21
CA ASN A 40 -20.36 15.48 -3.74
C ASN A 40 -20.67 14.15 -3.03
N GLN A 41 -20.48 13.00 -3.68
CA GLN A 41 -20.47 11.72 -2.97
C GLN A 41 -19.16 11.53 -2.23
N GLN A 42 -19.21 11.10 -0.98
CA GLN A 42 -18.02 10.82 -0.19
C GLN A 42 -17.70 9.33 -0.21
N LEU A 43 -16.44 8.99 -0.49
CA LEU A 43 -15.95 7.63 -0.48
C LEU A 43 -14.64 7.54 0.33
N PRO A 44 -14.63 6.81 1.46
CA PRO A 44 -13.40 6.61 2.22
C PRO A 44 -12.35 5.85 1.40
N ALA A 45 -11.09 6.30 1.43
CA ALA A 45 -9.99 5.64 0.72
C ALA A 45 -9.84 4.16 1.11
N ALA A 46 -10.09 3.84 2.39
CA ALA A 46 -10.07 2.47 2.90
C ALA A 46 -11.12 1.55 2.24
N LYS A 47 -12.28 2.07 1.82
CA LYS A 47 -13.27 1.27 1.07
C LYS A 47 -12.77 0.89 -0.31
N VAL A 48 -12.08 1.81 -1.00
CA VAL A 48 -11.45 1.52 -2.30
C VAL A 48 -10.35 0.46 -2.11
N PHE A 49 -9.56 0.60 -1.05
CA PHE A 49 -8.52 -0.39 -0.73
C PHE A 49 -9.10 -1.78 -0.44
N GLN A 50 -10.16 -1.86 0.36
CA GLN A 50 -10.86 -3.11 0.64
C GLN A 50 -11.38 -3.76 -0.65
N ALA A 51 -12.01 -2.99 -1.53
CA ALA A 51 -12.45 -3.45 -2.85
C ALA A 51 -11.29 -4.02 -3.69
N VAL A 52 -10.13 -3.36 -3.66
CA VAL A 52 -8.92 -3.86 -4.35
C VAL A 52 -8.41 -5.15 -3.71
N LEU A 53 -8.41 -5.28 -2.38
CA LEU A 53 -7.97 -6.51 -1.71
C LEU A 53 -8.92 -7.69 -1.99
N GLU A 54 -10.23 -7.47 -1.91
CA GLU A 54 -11.24 -8.52 -2.15
C GLU A 54 -11.33 -8.90 -3.63
N GLY A 55 -11.21 -7.92 -4.53
CA GLY A 55 -11.30 -8.14 -5.97
C GLY A 55 -10.01 -8.69 -6.57
N LEU A 56 -8.86 -8.15 -6.16
CA LEU A 56 -7.58 -8.40 -6.84
C LEU A 56 -6.56 -9.10 -5.95
N GLY A 57 -6.89 -9.50 -4.73
CA GLY A 57 -5.95 -10.17 -3.82
C GLY A 57 -5.33 -11.46 -4.40
N ASP A 58 -6.10 -12.22 -5.17
CA ASP A 58 -5.67 -13.50 -5.74
C ASP A 58 -4.64 -13.36 -6.88
N ILE A 59 -4.43 -12.17 -7.45
CA ILE A 59 -3.46 -11.98 -8.55
C ILE A 59 -2.01 -12.14 -8.08
N TRP A 60 -1.78 -12.01 -6.77
CA TRP A 60 -0.46 -12.12 -6.16
C TRP A 60 -0.13 -13.58 -5.87
N ALA A 61 0.55 -14.25 -6.81
CA ALA A 61 0.91 -15.67 -6.69
C ALA A 61 1.94 -15.95 -5.58
N ASN A 62 2.00 -17.21 -5.11
CA ASN A 62 2.99 -17.71 -4.14
C ASN A 62 3.02 -16.92 -2.83
N ARG A 63 1.90 -16.90 -2.11
CA ARG A 63 1.73 -16.16 -0.84
C ARG A 63 1.13 -17.04 0.24
N ILE A 64 1.16 -16.54 1.48
CA ILE A 64 0.53 -17.20 2.62
C ILE A 64 -0.97 -17.34 2.35
N ILE A 65 -1.48 -18.56 2.46
CA ILE A 65 -2.91 -18.86 2.40
C ILE A 65 -3.39 -19.19 3.80
N LEU A 66 -4.44 -18.51 4.25
CA LEU A 66 -5.11 -18.77 5.52
C LEU A 66 -6.60 -18.98 5.26
N ASP A 67 -7.16 -20.10 5.75
CA ASP A 67 -8.57 -20.48 5.53
C ASP A 67 -9.01 -20.43 4.05
N GLY A 68 -8.10 -20.81 3.16
CA GLY A 68 -8.34 -20.81 1.71
C GLY A 68 -8.25 -19.43 1.04
N ILE A 69 -7.93 -18.38 1.79
CA ILE A 69 -7.77 -17.00 1.29
C ILE A 69 -6.29 -16.71 1.07
N ASN A 70 -5.94 -16.29 -0.15
CA ASN A 70 -4.62 -15.74 -0.44
C ASN A 70 -4.47 -14.39 0.25
N LEU A 71 -3.52 -14.27 1.18
CA LEU A 71 -3.30 -13.05 1.94
C LEU A 71 -2.47 -12.01 1.19
N GLY A 72 -1.93 -12.32 0.01
CA GLY A 72 -1.13 -11.36 -0.76
C GLY A 72 0.18 -11.00 -0.06
N ASP A 73 0.53 -9.72 -0.04
CA ASP A 73 1.76 -9.18 0.56
C ASP A 73 1.68 -9.12 2.09
N VAL A 74 1.65 -10.30 2.71
CA VAL A 74 1.61 -10.57 4.15
C VAL A 74 2.68 -11.61 4.47
N TRP A 75 3.47 -11.38 5.52
CA TRP A 75 4.64 -12.20 5.85
C TRP A 75 4.69 -12.58 7.31
N GLN A 76 5.46 -13.63 7.63
CA GLN A 76 5.65 -14.05 9.01
C GLN A 76 6.81 -13.33 9.69
N HIS A 77 6.68 -13.11 10.99
CA HIS A 77 7.76 -12.64 11.83
C HIS A 77 7.79 -13.41 13.16
N SER A 78 8.92 -14.06 13.47
CA SER A 78 9.08 -15.00 14.57
C SER A 78 8.95 -14.36 15.95
N GLN A 79 9.34 -13.10 16.08
CA GLN A 79 9.26 -12.33 17.33
C GLN A 79 7.84 -11.86 17.68
N LEU A 80 6.88 -11.97 16.76
CA LEU A 80 5.48 -11.70 17.09
C LEU A 80 4.91 -12.87 17.90
N ALA A 81 4.12 -12.52 18.92
CA ALA A 81 3.55 -13.47 19.86
C ALA A 81 2.04 -13.59 19.68
N GLY A 82 1.51 -14.78 19.97
CA GLY A 82 0.09 -15.09 19.97
C GLY A 82 -0.19 -16.50 19.46
N GLU A 83 -1.39 -16.98 19.74
CA GLU A 83 -1.78 -18.39 19.53
C GLU A 83 -2.54 -18.61 18.23
N THR A 84 -3.01 -17.55 17.57
CA THR A 84 -3.76 -17.68 16.32
C THR A 84 -2.81 -17.82 15.12
N PRO A 85 -3.23 -18.49 14.03
CA PRO A 85 -2.44 -18.55 12.80
C PRO A 85 -2.06 -17.18 12.23
N ALA A 86 -2.86 -16.14 12.51
CA ALA A 86 -2.63 -14.78 12.07
C ALA A 86 -1.72 -13.96 13.02
N ALA A 87 -1.49 -14.41 14.26
CA ALA A 87 -0.80 -13.61 15.29
C ALA A 87 0.65 -13.24 14.94
N LYS A 88 1.27 -14.00 14.03
CA LYS A 88 2.65 -13.79 13.60
C LYS A 88 2.77 -13.14 12.23
N LEU A 89 1.66 -12.66 11.67
CA LEU A 89 1.60 -12.11 10.34
C LEU A 89 1.74 -10.58 10.37
N VAL A 90 2.49 -10.05 9.40
CA VAL A 90 2.72 -8.63 9.17
C VAL A 90 2.14 -8.28 7.79
N PRO A 91 1.01 -7.57 7.73
CA PRO A 91 0.41 -7.16 6.47
C PRO A 91 1.03 -5.86 5.93
N PHE A 92 1.39 -5.85 4.64
CA PHE A 92 1.87 -4.65 3.96
C PHE A 92 1.01 -4.25 2.76
N HIS A 93 0.61 -5.22 1.93
CA HIS A 93 -0.26 -4.98 0.77
C HIS A 93 0.19 -3.83 -0.15
N LYS A 94 1.50 -3.59 -0.26
CA LYS A 94 2.06 -2.36 -0.84
C LYS A 94 1.58 -2.10 -2.26
N LEU A 95 1.58 -3.13 -3.13
CA LEU A 95 1.16 -2.98 -4.52
C LEU A 95 -0.36 -2.78 -4.65
N SER A 96 -1.17 -3.46 -3.83
CA SER A 96 -2.61 -3.21 -3.75
C SER A 96 -2.92 -1.79 -3.27
N GLN A 97 -2.16 -1.29 -2.30
CA GLN A 97 -2.31 0.07 -1.82
C GLN A 97 -1.86 1.11 -2.87
N TRP A 98 -0.77 0.85 -3.59
CA TRP A 98 -0.37 1.67 -4.74
C TRP A 98 -1.49 1.72 -5.78
N LEU A 99 -2.02 0.56 -6.18
CA LEU A 99 -3.11 0.49 -7.13
C LEU A 99 -4.34 1.27 -6.63
N THR A 100 -4.62 1.21 -5.33
CA THR A 100 -5.67 2.02 -4.71
C THR A 100 -5.45 3.50 -4.98
N TYR A 101 -4.26 4.04 -4.71
CA TYR A 101 -3.95 5.44 -5.00
C TYR A 101 -4.14 5.79 -6.48
N SER A 102 -3.76 4.90 -7.40
CA SER A 102 -3.99 5.08 -8.84
C SER A 102 -5.48 5.09 -9.23
N LEU A 103 -6.36 4.50 -8.41
CA LEU A 103 -7.80 4.51 -8.62
C LEU A 103 -8.50 5.72 -7.96
N LEU A 104 -7.89 6.36 -6.97
CA LEU A 104 -8.49 7.53 -6.31
C LEU A 104 -8.65 8.70 -7.27
N GLU A 105 -7.61 9.00 -8.07
CA GLU A 105 -7.63 10.10 -9.05
C GLU A 105 -8.80 9.99 -10.05
N PRO A 106 -8.99 8.87 -10.78
CA PRO A 106 -10.11 8.75 -11.70
C PRO A 106 -11.49 8.74 -11.00
N LEU A 107 -11.58 8.28 -9.74
CA LEU A 107 -12.82 8.42 -8.96
C LEU A 107 -13.13 9.89 -8.64
N GLN A 108 -12.11 10.69 -8.34
CA GLN A 108 -12.26 12.13 -8.12
C GLN A 108 -12.66 12.87 -9.41
N GLU A 109 -12.13 12.47 -10.56
CA GLU A 109 -12.53 13.01 -11.87
C GLU A 109 -14.02 12.75 -12.18
N LEU A 110 -14.61 11.70 -11.59
CA LEU A 110 -16.04 11.42 -11.67
C LEU A 110 -16.90 12.26 -10.71
N GLY A 111 -16.30 13.16 -9.92
CA GLY A 111 -17.01 14.01 -8.96
C GLY A 111 -17.13 13.43 -7.55
N ILE A 112 -16.48 12.29 -7.27
CA ILE A 112 -16.47 11.66 -5.94
C ILE A 112 -15.41 12.32 -5.06
N GLU A 113 -15.81 12.79 -3.88
CA GLU A 113 -14.91 13.25 -2.84
C GLU A 113 -14.29 12.05 -2.11
N ILE A 114 -12.97 11.87 -2.26
CA ILE A 114 -12.24 10.87 -1.48
C ILE A 114 -11.95 11.40 -0.08
N THR A 115 -12.39 10.65 0.93
CA THR A 115 -12.23 10.99 2.35
C THR A 115 -11.28 10.02 3.06
N HIS A 116 -10.87 10.36 4.28
CA HIS A 116 -10.09 9.49 5.16
C HIS A 116 -8.76 8.98 4.57
N LEU A 117 -8.08 9.82 3.79
CA LEU A 117 -6.76 9.49 3.23
C LEU A 117 -5.70 9.21 4.30
N GLU A 118 -5.88 9.76 5.49
CA GLU A 118 -5.03 9.57 6.66
C GLU A 118 -5.08 8.16 7.26
N GLU A 119 -6.10 7.36 6.93
CA GLU A 119 -6.18 5.95 7.35
C GLU A 119 -5.26 5.04 6.52
N MET A 120 -4.79 5.54 5.38
CA MET A 120 -3.89 4.81 4.50
C MET A 120 -2.44 4.91 5.02
N THR A 121 -1.69 3.80 4.96
CA THR A 121 -0.34 3.68 5.51
C THR A 121 0.76 4.13 4.54
N GLY A 122 1.99 4.30 5.05
CA GLY A 122 3.16 4.47 4.18
C GLY A 122 3.38 3.26 3.27
N LEU A 123 4.01 3.46 2.10
CA LEU A 123 4.36 2.37 1.19
C LEU A 123 5.78 1.86 1.49
N PRO A 124 5.95 0.66 2.07
CA PRO A 124 7.26 0.13 2.45
C PRO A 124 7.97 -0.51 1.25
N GLU A 125 8.28 0.34 0.27
CA GLU A 125 9.04 -0.02 -0.92
C GLU A 125 10.51 0.38 -0.78
N TYR A 126 11.34 -0.09 -1.70
CA TYR A 126 12.79 -0.06 -1.51
C TYR A 126 13.44 1.31 -1.63
N ARG A 127 12.78 2.31 -2.21
CA ARG A 127 13.27 3.70 -2.23
C ARG A 127 12.98 4.43 -0.91
N ASN A 128 11.80 4.25 -0.34
CA ASN A 128 11.33 4.79 0.92
C ASN A 128 12.12 4.17 2.07
N GLY A 129 12.19 2.84 2.10
CA GLY A 129 13.00 2.14 3.09
C GLY A 129 14.50 2.35 2.86
N GLY A 130 14.92 2.48 1.59
CA GLY A 130 16.30 2.73 1.22
C GLY A 130 16.78 4.10 1.68
N LEU A 131 15.94 5.12 1.54
CA LEU A 131 16.20 6.47 2.06
C LEU A 131 16.49 6.46 3.56
N CYS A 132 15.73 5.67 4.33
CA CYS A 132 15.92 5.57 5.78
C CYS A 132 17.29 4.99 6.13
N LEU A 133 17.77 3.99 5.38
CA LEU A 133 19.12 3.43 5.57
C LEU A 133 20.21 4.40 5.07
N ASP A 134 20.02 4.99 3.89
CA ASP A 134 21.00 5.83 3.21
C ASP A 134 21.30 7.13 3.98
N LEU A 135 20.29 7.68 4.64
CA LEU A 135 20.42 8.85 5.50
C LEU A 135 20.69 8.52 6.98
N GLY A 136 20.82 7.22 7.32
CA GLY A 136 21.15 6.78 8.67
C GLY A 136 20.03 6.90 9.71
N LEU A 137 18.78 7.12 9.29
CA LEU A 137 17.58 7.03 10.13
C LEU A 137 17.39 5.60 10.66
N LEU A 138 17.69 4.61 9.81
CA LEU A 138 17.86 3.22 10.17
C LEU A 138 19.31 2.82 10.01
N GLN A 139 19.79 1.99 10.93
CA GLN A 139 21.12 1.40 10.84
C GLN A 139 21.00 -0.11 11.05
N PRO A 140 21.63 -0.92 10.19
CA PRO A 140 21.62 -2.36 10.37
C PRO A 140 22.36 -2.71 11.66
N LYS A 141 21.74 -3.56 12.48
CA LYS A 141 22.37 -4.06 13.71
C LYS A 141 23.66 -4.84 13.42
N TYR A 142 23.71 -5.51 12.27
CA TYR A 142 24.86 -6.29 11.82
C TYR A 142 25.29 -5.87 10.40
N PRO A 143 26.58 -5.57 10.15
CA PRO A 143 27.05 -5.05 8.86
C PRO A 143 26.76 -5.95 7.64
N GLU A 144 26.72 -7.27 7.83
CA GLU A 144 26.46 -8.26 6.78
C GLU A 144 25.06 -8.16 6.16
N ILE A 145 24.13 -7.45 6.82
CA ILE A 145 22.80 -7.15 6.26
C ILE A 145 22.93 -6.39 4.94
N LEU A 146 23.96 -5.55 4.77
CA LEU A 146 24.13 -4.76 3.55
C LEU A 146 24.89 -5.51 2.44
N THR A 147 25.48 -6.67 2.75
CA THR A 147 26.33 -7.39 1.79
C THR A 147 25.61 -8.58 1.15
N LYS A 148 24.72 -9.23 1.91
CA LYS A 148 23.93 -10.39 1.48
C LYS A 148 22.68 -10.00 0.67
N THR A 149 22.15 -10.97 -0.06
CA THR A 149 20.88 -10.86 -0.78
C THR A 149 19.78 -11.57 0.00
N TYR A 150 18.61 -10.95 0.09
CA TYR A 150 17.48 -11.42 0.88
C TYR A 150 16.23 -11.60 0.01
N THR A 151 15.43 -12.63 0.32
CA THR A 151 14.09 -12.79 -0.25
C THR A 151 13.10 -11.85 0.45
N PRO A 152 11.97 -11.48 -0.18
CA PRO A 152 10.95 -10.64 0.44
C PRO A 152 10.37 -11.21 1.76
N GLU A 153 10.31 -12.54 1.88
CA GLU A 153 9.85 -13.26 3.07
C GLU A 153 10.83 -13.25 4.24
N SER A 154 12.10 -12.92 3.99
CA SER A 154 13.12 -12.94 5.05
C SER A 154 12.80 -11.90 6.13
N GLU A 155 13.05 -12.25 7.40
CA GLU A 155 12.75 -11.35 8.51
C GLU A 155 13.48 -10.01 8.39
N VAL A 156 14.69 -9.98 7.84
CA VAL A 156 15.42 -8.72 7.58
C VAL A 156 14.61 -7.78 6.69
N VAL A 157 13.98 -8.29 5.63
CA VAL A 157 13.14 -7.48 4.74
C VAL A 157 11.83 -7.12 5.42
N VAL A 158 11.19 -8.06 6.13
CA VAL A 158 9.93 -7.81 6.86
C VAL A 158 10.11 -6.75 7.94
N GLU A 159 11.16 -6.84 8.78
CA GLU A 159 11.51 -5.85 9.80
C GLU A 159 11.76 -4.48 9.19
N TRP A 160 12.59 -4.42 8.15
CA TRP A 160 12.91 -3.16 7.47
C TRP A 160 11.66 -2.51 6.87
N ARG A 161 10.77 -3.29 6.25
CA ARG A 161 9.50 -2.80 5.71
C ARG A 161 8.57 -2.30 6.81
N ALA A 162 8.43 -3.04 7.92
CA ALA A 162 7.62 -2.62 9.06
C ALA A 162 8.14 -1.31 9.67
N LEU A 163 9.45 -1.20 9.87
CA LEU A 163 10.09 0.03 10.33
C LEU A 163 9.89 1.17 9.32
N THR A 164 9.93 0.89 8.02
CA THR A 164 9.69 1.89 6.98
C THR A 164 8.28 2.47 7.08
N VAL A 165 7.23 1.65 7.26
CA VAL A 165 5.86 2.16 7.44
C VAL A 165 5.79 3.16 8.59
N ILE A 166 6.34 2.79 9.75
CA ILE A 166 6.34 3.63 10.96
C ILE A 166 7.13 4.92 10.73
N LEU A 167 8.32 4.83 10.12
CA LEU A 167 9.16 5.99 9.88
C LEU A 167 8.56 6.96 8.88
N LEU A 168 7.79 6.49 7.90
CA LEU A 168 7.09 7.35 6.95
C LEU A 168 6.06 8.24 7.68
N ASP A 169 5.37 7.73 8.69
CA ASP A 169 4.47 8.52 9.53
C ASP A 169 5.23 9.59 10.32
N HIS A 170 6.35 9.22 10.94
CA HIS A 170 7.21 10.17 11.65
C HIS A 170 7.78 11.25 10.72
N ILE A 171 8.20 10.88 9.51
CA ILE A 171 8.66 11.82 8.48
C ILE A 171 7.54 12.78 8.11
N ALA A 172 6.33 12.27 7.85
CA ALA A 172 5.18 13.10 7.51
C ALA A 172 4.81 14.08 8.63
N ILE A 173 4.80 13.63 9.89
CA ILE A 173 4.59 14.49 11.06
C ILE A 173 5.65 15.59 11.11
N THR A 174 6.93 15.22 10.96
CA THR A 174 8.05 16.17 11.01
C THR A 174 7.97 17.20 9.89
N LEU A 175 7.69 16.78 8.66
CA LEU A 175 7.54 17.69 7.51
C LEU A 175 6.39 18.67 7.71
N ARG A 176 5.23 18.21 8.19
CA ARG A 176 4.09 19.07 8.50
C ARG A 176 4.42 20.12 9.55
N GLN A 177 5.13 19.73 10.61
CA GLN A 177 5.58 20.65 11.65
C GLN A 177 6.56 21.70 11.10
N GLN A 178 7.54 21.28 10.30
CA GLN A 178 8.56 22.18 9.73
C GLN A 178 7.97 23.16 8.70
N LEU A 179 6.96 22.72 7.94
CA LEU A 179 6.33 23.51 6.88
C LEU A 179 5.07 24.24 7.34
N ASN A 180 4.64 24.03 8.60
CA ASN A 180 3.38 24.55 9.14
C ASN A 180 2.15 24.19 8.28
N LEU A 181 2.05 22.91 7.90
CA LEU A 181 0.98 22.37 7.06
C LEU A 181 0.12 21.35 7.83
N SER A 182 -1.17 21.28 7.52
CA SER A 182 -2.08 20.28 8.09
C SER A 182 -1.96 18.91 7.40
N THR A 183 -2.64 17.90 7.95
CA THR A 183 -2.82 16.58 7.31
C THR A 183 -3.59 16.67 6.00
N THR A 184 -4.46 17.68 5.85
CA THR A 184 -5.22 17.95 4.62
C THR A 184 -4.34 18.61 3.55
N ASP A 185 -3.49 19.56 3.94
CA ASP A 185 -2.60 20.25 3.00
C ASP A 185 -1.51 19.30 2.47
N LEU A 186 -0.93 18.50 3.37
CA LEU A 186 0.14 17.55 3.10
C LEU A 186 -0.22 16.14 3.61
N PRO A 187 -1.16 15.44 2.95
CA PRO A 187 -1.48 14.05 3.29
C PRO A 187 -0.28 13.12 3.02
N LEU A 188 -0.29 11.94 3.65
CA LEU A 188 0.85 11.02 3.57
C LEU A 188 1.19 10.66 2.12
N VAL A 189 0.19 10.44 1.26
CA VAL A 189 0.39 10.15 -0.17
C VAL A 189 1.26 11.19 -0.90
N LYS A 190 1.14 12.49 -0.56
CA LYS A 190 2.00 13.55 -1.13
C LYS A 190 3.43 13.46 -0.62
N VAL A 191 3.61 13.10 0.65
CA VAL A 191 4.94 12.88 1.26
C VAL A 191 5.64 11.68 0.61
N LEU A 192 4.88 10.65 0.22
CA LEU A 192 5.44 9.48 -0.45
C LEU A 192 5.96 9.80 -1.85
N GLU A 193 5.07 10.19 -2.77
CA GLU A 193 5.41 10.33 -4.21
C GLU A 193 6.37 11.49 -4.47
N GLY A 194 6.04 12.68 -3.95
CA GLY A 194 6.84 13.90 -4.13
C GLY A 194 8.00 14.04 -3.15
N GLY A 195 8.03 13.25 -2.07
CA GLY A 195 9.01 13.35 -1.00
C GLY A 195 9.92 12.13 -0.94
N THR A 196 9.57 11.14 -0.11
CA THR A 196 10.47 10.05 0.26
C THR A 196 10.84 9.15 -0.91
N TRP A 197 9.91 8.89 -1.84
CA TRP A 197 10.16 8.05 -3.01
C TRP A 197 11.14 8.74 -3.97
N ALA A 198 10.87 10.01 -4.30
CA ALA A 198 11.73 10.84 -5.15
C ALA A 198 13.12 11.08 -4.54
N ALA A 199 13.17 11.45 -3.25
CA ALA A 199 14.42 11.64 -2.52
C ALA A 199 15.22 10.33 -2.44
N GLY A 200 14.57 9.21 -2.11
CA GLY A 200 15.21 7.90 -2.05
C GLY A 200 15.81 7.46 -3.38
N ARG A 201 15.16 7.80 -4.52
CA ARG A 201 15.77 7.58 -5.84
C ARG A 201 17.03 8.41 -6.06
N LYS A 202 16.95 9.70 -5.75
CA LYS A 202 18.06 10.63 -5.96
C LYS A 202 19.27 10.27 -5.09
N ILE A 203 19.06 10.08 -3.79
CA ILE A 203 20.12 9.74 -2.84
C ILE A 203 20.77 8.40 -3.21
N ALA A 204 19.98 7.38 -3.56
CA ALA A 204 20.55 6.10 -3.97
C ALA A 204 21.45 6.24 -5.21
N ALA A 205 21.09 7.10 -6.17
CA ALA A 205 21.89 7.37 -7.37
C ALA A 205 23.18 8.16 -7.07
N GLU A 206 23.16 9.03 -6.06
CA GLU A 206 24.36 9.73 -5.58
C GLU A 206 25.33 8.77 -4.86
N LEU A 207 24.79 7.81 -4.09
CA LEU A 207 25.59 6.89 -3.28
C LEU A 207 26.10 5.67 -4.06
N ARG A 208 25.38 5.22 -5.10
CA ARG A 208 25.67 3.96 -5.80
C ARG A 208 25.41 4.08 -7.30
N PRO A 209 26.32 3.55 -8.15
CA PRO A 209 26.05 3.41 -9.58
C PRO A 209 24.74 2.67 -9.86
N GLY A 210 23.95 3.17 -10.81
CA GLY A 210 22.64 2.63 -11.16
C GLY A 210 21.54 2.93 -10.14
N GLY A 211 21.83 3.65 -9.06
CA GLY A 211 20.86 4.03 -8.05
C GLY A 211 20.16 2.84 -7.40
N ILE A 212 20.90 1.76 -7.15
CA ILE A 212 20.36 0.55 -6.51
C ILE A 212 20.06 0.80 -5.02
N PRO A 213 19.06 0.11 -4.44
CA PRO A 213 18.79 0.21 -3.01
C PRO A 213 19.97 -0.30 -2.15
N PRO A 214 20.10 0.18 -0.91
CA PRO A 214 21.14 -0.28 0.02
C PRO A 214 20.99 -1.75 0.41
N LEU A 215 19.76 -2.24 0.55
CA LEU A 215 19.46 -3.64 0.82
C LEU A 215 19.32 -4.40 -0.52
N LYS A 216 20.04 -5.50 -0.69
CA LYS A 216 19.93 -6.34 -1.89
C LYS A 216 18.77 -7.32 -1.73
N ILE A 217 17.75 -7.15 -2.56
CA ILE A 217 16.54 -7.95 -2.51
C ILE A 217 16.43 -8.79 -3.77
N GLN A 218 16.13 -10.08 -3.62
CA GLN A 218 15.72 -10.93 -4.73
C GLN A 218 14.27 -10.57 -5.09
N SER A 219 14.12 -9.61 -6.02
CA SER A 219 12.80 -9.19 -6.51
C SER A 219 12.41 -9.97 -7.76
N ASP A 220 11.16 -10.41 -7.81
CA ASP A 220 10.46 -10.92 -8.99
C ASP A 220 9.41 -9.93 -9.53
N GLY A 221 9.38 -8.71 -8.99
CA GLY A 221 8.42 -7.65 -9.34
C GLY A 221 7.05 -7.76 -8.68
N THR A 222 6.82 -8.74 -7.79
CA THR A 222 5.49 -8.98 -7.17
C THR A 222 5.34 -8.37 -5.76
N VAL A 223 6.36 -7.66 -5.28
CA VAL A 223 6.38 -6.97 -3.97
C VAL A 223 6.94 -5.55 -4.11
N PHE A 224 8.07 -5.44 -4.82
CA PHE A 224 8.86 -4.23 -4.94
C PHE A 224 8.76 -3.60 -6.32
#